data_AF-A0A0R2D4F8-F1
#
_entry.id   AF-A0A0R2D4F8-F1
#
_cell.length_a   1.000
_cell.length_b   1.000
_cell.length_c   1.000
_cell.angle_alpha   90.00
_cell.angle_beta   90.00
_cell.angle_gamma   90.00
#
_symmetry.space_group_name_H-M   'P 1'
#
loop_
_entity.id
_entity.type
_entity.pdbx_description
1 polymer ?
#
loop_
_entity_poly.entity_id
_entity_poly.type
_entity_poly.pdbx_seq_one_letter_code
_entity_poly.pdbx_strand_id
1 'polypeptide(L)'
;MLPMNKYENLVNELYPEIIVLEPQNLYQNTDWWGTFKIKDNQAYIFIEPQQSEADKYQILKEEFYHVLTAVNILLERPNMDYYERLSIRKQELIARHLAYKDIVTIDDLFDCWKNDLNTEWEIAEHLDITSEFLHNAVKYLKSVYPTRFTIHTTDGKYLVKVNNTFNFYRLSPDQSAAI
;
A
#
# COMPACT_ATOMS: atom_id res chain seq x y z
N MET A 1 18.59 -1.93 -22.22
CA MET A 1 18.23 -2.05 -20.79
C MET A 1 16.75 -2.40 -20.78
N LEU A 2 16.35 -3.54 -20.20
CA LEU A 2 14.92 -3.82 -20.04
C LEU A 2 14.34 -2.77 -19.08
N PRO A 3 13.10 -2.31 -19.30
CA PRO A 3 12.44 -1.42 -18.34
C PRO A 3 12.35 -2.12 -16.99
N MET A 4 12.74 -1.42 -15.93
CA MET A 4 12.69 -1.94 -14.56
C MET A 4 11.25 -2.10 -14.12
N ASN A 5 10.93 -3.21 -13.45
CA ASN A 5 9.59 -3.46 -12.92
C ASN A 5 9.32 -2.60 -11.66
N LYS A 6 8.07 -2.59 -11.16
CA LYS A 6 7.68 -1.80 -9.98
C LYS A 6 8.52 -2.12 -8.74
N TYR A 7 8.83 -3.39 -8.52
CA TYR A 7 9.67 -3.84 -7.41
C TYR A 7 11.08 -3.26 -7.50
N GLU A 8 11.76 -3.42 -8.63
CA GLU A 8 13.13 -2.95 -8.79
C GLU A 8 13.24 -1.42 -8.74
N ASN A 9 12.23 -0.70 -9.26
CA ASN A 9 12.17 0.75 -9.14
C ASN A 9 12.09 1.18 -7.68
N LEU A 10 11.25 0.51 -6.87
CA LEU A 10 11.14 0.80 -5.45
C LEU A 10 12.42 0.45 -4.68
N VAL A 11 13.07 -0.68 -4.99
CA VAL A 11 14.38 -1.03 -4.40
C VAL A 11 15.40 0.08 -4.64
N ASN A 12 15.44 0.65 -5.85
CA ASN A 12 16.33 1.76 -6.18
C ASN A 12 15.95 3.06 -5.46
N GLU A 13 14.66 3.38 -5.35
CA GLU A 13 14.17 4.58 -4.66
C GLU A 13 14.54 4.57 -3.18
N LEU A 14 14.49 3.40 -2.55
CA LEU A 14 14.76 3.23 -1.13
C LEU A 14 16.25 3.29 -0.78
N TYR A 15 17.14 3.13 -1.75
CA TYR A 15 18.58 3.15 -1.52
C TYR A 15 19.16 4.59 -1.54
N PRO A 16 20.06 4.96 -0.62
CA PRO A 16 20.72 4.13 0.40
C PRO A 16 20.03 4.05 1.77
N GLU A 17 18.93 4.77 1.98
CA GLU A 17 18.28 4.92 3.29
C GLU A 17 17.75 3.59 3.85
N ILE A 18 17.25 2.71 2.99
CA ILE A 18 16.79 1.36 3.31
C ILE A 18 17.42 0.38 2.33
N ILE A 19 18.15 -0.61 2.87
CA ILE A 19 18.83 -1.62 2.07
C ILE A 19 17.92 -2.85 1.94
N VAL A 20 17.53 -3.18 0.71
CA VAL A 20 16.73 -4.38 0.43
C VAL A 20 17.65 -5.57 0.13
N LEU A 21 17.42 -6.70 0.78
CA LEU A 21 18.19 -7.94 0.65
C LEU A 21 17.24 -9.11 0.37
N GLU A 22 17.66 -10.04 -0.49
CA GLU A 22 16.90 -11.26 -0.79
C GLU A 22 17.64 -12.52 -0.29
N PRO A 23 17.64 -12.81 1.02
CA PRO A 23 18.31 -13.99 1.55
C PRO A 23 17.60 -15.28 1.11
N GLN A 24 18.37 -16.33 0.80
CA GLN A 24 17.80 -17.63 0.47
C GLN A 24 17.10 -18.25 1.69
N ASN A 25 15.94 -18.87 1.44
CA ASN A 25 15.15 -19.61 2.44
C ASN A 25 14.69 -18.73 3.62
N LEU A 26 14.33 -17.46 3.37
CA LEU A 26 13.80 -16.58 4.41
C LEU A 26 12.56 -17.21 5.05
N TYR A 27 11.58 -17.58 4.22
CA TYR A 27 10.31 -18.13 4.69
C TYR A 27 10.50 -19.43 5.49
N GLN A 28 11.37 -20.32 5.02
CA GLN A 28 11.63 -21.59 5.72
C GLN A 28 12.30 -21.37 7.09
N ASN A 29 13.07 -20.29 7.24
CA ASN A 29 13.80 -19.99 8.46
C ASN A 29 13.00 -19.14 9.45
N THR A 30 12.04 -18.36 8.98
CA THR A 30 11.34 -17.35 9.81
C THR A 30 9.82 -17.42 9.75
N ASP A 31 9.24 -18.27 8.89
CA ASP A 31 7.82 -18.31 8.52
C ASP A 31 7.28 -17.01 7.88
N TRP A 32 8.17 -16.09 7.45
CA TRP A 32 7.79 -14.76 6.94
C TRP A 32 8.29 -14.56 5.50
N TRP A 33 7.44 -14.00 4.64
CA TRP A 33 7.81 -13.66 3.25
C TRP A 33 8.62 -12.36 3.15
N GLY A 34 8.48 -11.49 4.15
CA GLY A 34 9.23 -10.26 4.31
C GLY A 34 9.48 -9.97 5.78
N THR A 35 10.53 -9.23 6.07
CA THR A 35 10.79 -8.68 7.41
C THR A 35 11.75 -7.52 7.34
N PHE A 36 11.82 -6.72 8.40
CA PHE A 36 12.78 -5.63 8.50
C PHE A 36 13.63 -5.72 9.76
N LYS A 37 14.79 -5.07 9.72
CA LYS A 37 15.68 -4.88 10.86
C LYS A 37 16.32 -3.51 10.80
N ILE A 38 16.37 -2.83 11.93
CA ILE A 38 17.18 -1.62 12.10
C ILE A 38 18.42 -1.98 12.90
N LYS A 39 19.60 -1.67 12.36
CA LYS A 39 20.88 -1.90 13.03
C LYS A 39 21.82 -0.73 12.72
N ASP A 40 22.46 -0.18 13.76
CA ASP A 40 23.43 0.91 13.62
C ASP A 40 22.88 2.11 12.83
N ASN A 41 21.62 2.48 13.10
CA ASN A 41 20.84 3.50 12.36
C ASN A 41 20.62 3.23 10.86
N GLN A 42 20.92 2.03 10.37
CA GLN A 42 20.59 1.59 9.02
C GLN A 42 19.38 0.66 9.06
N ALA A 43 18.41 0.91 8.19
CA ALA A 43 17.28 0.01 7.98
C ALA A 43 17.59 -1.00 6.87
N TYR A 44 17.17 -2.24 7.10
CA TYR A 44 17.29 -3.36 6.19
C TYR A 44 15.92 -3.99 6.03
N ILE A 45 15.51 -4.28 4.79
CA ILE A 45 14.35 -5.09 4.48
C ILE A 45 14.82 -6.39 3.83
N PHE A 46 14.30 -7.51 4.29
CA PHE A 46 14.57 -8.85 3.78
C PHE A 46 13.32 -9.37 3.11
N ILE A 47 13.45 -9.89 1.89
CA ILE A 47 12.33 -10.43 1.10
C ILE A 47 12.67 -11.82 0.62
N GLU A 48 11.69 -12.73 0.64
CA GLU A 48 11.86 -14.07 0.10
C GLU A 48 12.06 -14.02 -1.42
N PRO A 49 13.23 -14.45 -1.95
CA PRO A 49 13.56 -14.33 -3.38
C PRO A 49 12.61 -15.09 -4.31
N GLN A 50 11.94 -16.13 -3.83
CA GLN A 50 11.09 -17.00 -4.66
C GLN A 50 9.67 -16.46 -4.91
N GLN A 51 9.35 -15.29 -4.38
CA GLN A 51 8.06 -14.62 -4.64
C GLN A 51 8.02 -14.00 -6.05
N SER A 52 6.83 -13.82 -6.60
CA SER A 52 6.66 -13.08 -7.87
C SER A 52 7.06 -11.61 -7.70
N GLU A 53 7.38 -10.91 -8.79
CA GLU A 53 7.76 -9.48 -8.71
C GLU A 53 6.63 -8.62 -8.11
N ALA A 54 5.38 -8.92 -8.44
CA ALA A 54 4.21 -8.25 -7.87
C ALA A 54 4.07 -8.52 -6.36
N ASP A 55 4.31 -9.75 -5.91
CA ASP A 55 4.28 -10.10 -4.48
C ASP A 55 5.44 -9.43 -3.74
N LYS A 56 6.65 -9.45 -4.31
CA LYS A 56 7.81 -8.75 -3.76
C LYS A 56 7.56 -7.25 -3.64
N TYR A 57 6.92 -6.63 -4.62
CA TYR A 57 6.55 -5.22 -4.56
C TYR A 57 5.59 -4.92 -3.38
N GLN A 58 4.53 -5.73 -3.24
CA GLN A 58 3.57 -5.60 -2.14
C GLN A 58 4.24 -5.80 -0.76
N ILE A 59 5.05 -6.86 -0.62
CA ILE A 59 5.81 -7.15 0.60
C ILE A 59 6.79 -6.01 0.91
N LEU A 60 7.53 -5.51 -0.08
CA LEU A 60 8.48 -4.41 0.10
C LEU A 60 7.77 -3.14 0.59
N LYS A 61 6.60 -2.81 0.03
CA LYS A 61 5.81 -1.66 0.50
C LYS A 61 5.30 -1.84 1.92
N GLU A 62 4.85 -3.03 2.29
CA GLU A 62 4.42 -3.33 3.65
C GLU A 62 5.59 -3.16 4.65
N GLU A 63 6.74 -3.77 4.36
CA GLU A 63 7.95 -3.66 5.19
C GLU A 63 8.51 -2.23 5.23
N PHE A 64 8.40 -1.46 4.15
CA PHE A 64 8.76 -0.05 4.12
C PHE A 64 7.94 0.76 5.14
N TYR A 65 6.63 0.55 5.20
CA TYR A 65 5.79 1.24 6.18
C TYR A 65 6.00 0.74 7.61
N HIS A 66 6.41 -0.52 7.80
CA HIS A 66 6.88 -1.02 9.10
C HIS A 66 8.13 -0.26 9.55
N VAL A 67 9.12 -0.09 8.67
CA VAL A 67 10.33 0.70 8.95
C VAL A 67 9.96 2.13 9.33
N LEU A 68 9.14 2.82 8.52
CA LEU A 68 8.74 4.20 8.81
C LEU A 68 8.01 4.34 10.15
N THR A 69 7.09 3.42 10.44
CA THR A 69 6.33 3.42 11.70
C THR A 69 7.25 3.18 12.90
N ALA A 70 8.17 2.22 12.79
CA ALA A 70 9.17 1.93 13.81
C ALA A 70 10.09 3.14 14.06
N VAL A 71 10.61 3.76 12.99
CA VAL A 71 11.49 4.95 13.08
C VAL A 71 10.76 6.12 13.75
N ASN A 72 9.52 6.41 13.37
CA ASN A 72 8.74 7.48 14.00
C ASN A 72 8.55 7.24 15.51
N ILE A 73 8.27 6.00 15.91
CA ILE A 73 8.13 5.63 17.34
C ILE A 73 9.48 5.75 18.07
N LEU A 74 10.59 5.41 17.42
CA LEU A 74 11.93 5.60 17.97
C LEU A 74 12.23 7.07 18.23
N LEU A 75 11.85 7.96 17.31
CA LEU A 75 12.03 9.42 17.42
C LEU A 75 11.16 10.03 18.52
N GLU A 76 9.90 9.64 18.63
CA GLU A 76 8.98 10.20 19.64
C GLU A 76 9.28 9.75 21.08
N ARG A 77 9.83 8.54 21.25
CA ARG A 77 10.00 7.92 22.58
C ARG A 77 11.37 7.27 22.77
N PRO A 78 12.48 8.02 22.68
CA PRO A 78 13.84 7.47 22.55
C PRO A 78 14.26 6.52 23.68
N ASN A 79 13.68 6.65 24.87
CA ASN A 79 14.08 5.92 26.09
C ASN A 79 13.26 4.66 26.42
N MET A 80 12.33 4.22 25.57
CA MET A 80 11.51 3.01 25.81
C MET A 80 12.25 1.73 25.37
N ASP A 81 12.03 0.54 25.93
CA ASP A 81 12.67 -0.66 25.34
C ASP A 81 12.07 -0.97 23.94
N TYR A 82 12.88 -1.44 22.97
CA TYR A 82 12.41 -1.75 21.62
C TYR A 82 11.23 -2.72 21.60
N TYR A 83 11.25 -3.74 22.47
CA TYR A 83 10.20 -4.75 22.57
C TYR A 83 8.95 -4.25 23.30
N GLU A 84 9.09 -3.26 24.19
CA GLU A 84 7.96 -2.59 24.86
C GLU A 84 7.24 -1.57 23.95
N ARG A 85 7.94 -0.98 22.99
CA ARG A 85 7.36 -0.11 21.95
C ARG A 85 6.43 -0.87 21.00
N LEU A 86 6.65 -2.17 20.87
CA LEU A 86 5.97 -3.08 19.97
C LEU A 86 4.71 -3.68 20.63
N SER A 87 3.59 -2.95 20.69
CA SER A 87 2.35 -3.69 20.43
C SER A 87 2.37 -4.02 18.93
N ILE A 88 3.07 -5.11 18.59
CA ILE A 88 3.40 -5.54 17.22
C ILE A 88 2.17 -5.38 16.33
N ARG A 89 1.02 -5.85 16.84
CA ARG A 89 -0.28 -5.78 16.18
C ARG A 89 -0.77 -4.39 15.80
N LYS A 90 -0.49 -3.34 16.59
CA LYS A 90 -0.94 -1.97 16.29
C LYS A 90 -0.05 -1.32 15.24
N GLN A 91 1.27 -1.51 15.34
CA GLN A 91 2.21 -1.02 14.33
C GLN A 91 1.97 -1.72 13.01
N GLU A 92 1.81 -3.04 13.06
CA GLU A 92 1.47 -3.89 11.92
C GLU A 92 0.24 -3.34 11.17
N LEU A 93 -0.83 -3.05 11.92
CA LEU A 93 -2.07 -2.53 11.38
C LEU A 93 -1.90 -1.14 10.76
N ILE A 94 -1.13 -0.25 11.40
CA ILE A 94 -0.87 1.09 10.88
C ILE A 94 -0.08 1.01 9.57
N ALA A 95 0.97 0.20 9.53
CA ALA A 95 1.79 0.04 8.33
C ALA A 95 0.99 -0.54 7.16
N ARG A 96 0.17 -1.57 7.40
CA ARG A 96 -0.75 -2.11 6.38
C ARG A 96 -1.72 -1.06 5.86
N HIS A 97 -2.32 -0.27 6.75
CA HIS A 97 -3.21 0.82 6.34
C HIS A 97 -2.51 1.88 5.49
N LEU A 98 -1.26 2.21 5.81
CA LEU A 98 -0.46 3.12 4.99
C LEU A 98 -0.15 2.50 3.62
N ALA A 99 0.24 1.21 3.58
CA ALA A 99 0.47 0.47 2.34
C ALA A 99 -0.77 0.42 1.45
N TYR A 100 -1.95 0.13 2.02
CA TYR A 100 -3.21 0.12 1.29
C TYR A 100 -3.53 1.47 0.64
N LYS A 101 -3.35 2.56 1.37
CA LYS A 101 -3.63 3.91 0.86
C LYS A 101 -2.63 4.35 -0.21
N ASP A 102 -1.40 3.86 -0.15
CA ASP A 102 -0.34 4.18 -1.10
C ASP A 102 -0.47 3.40 -2.41
N ILE A 103 -0.79 2.11 -2.31
CA ILE A 103 -0.88 1.22 -3.46
C ILE A 103 -2.25 1.30 -4.16
N VAL A 104 -3.33 1.54 -3.42
CA VAL A 104 -4.69 1.65 -3.97
C VAL A 104 -5.27 3.01 -3.61
N THR A 105 -5.28 3.92 -4.59
CA THR A 105 -5.84 5.26 -4.45
C THR A 105 -7.26 5.34 -5.01
N ILE A 106 -7.98 6.43 -4.70
CA ILE A 106 -9.29 6.68 -5.32
C ILE A 106 -9.15 6.95 -6.83
N ASP A 107 -8.01 7.52 -7.26
CA ASP A 107 -7.73 7.77 -8.66
C ASP A 107 -7.51 6.45 -9.42
N ASP A 108 -6.79 5.49 -8.83
CA ASP A 108 -6.64 4.14 -9.38
C ASP A 108 -7.99 3.44 -9.56
N LEU A 109 -8.86 3.52 -8.55
CA LEU A 109 -10.20 2.95 -8.60
C LEU A 109 -11.10 3.68 -9.62
N PHE A 110 -10.91 4.99 -9.80
CA PHE A 110 -11.60 5.78 -10.81
C PHE A 110 -11.15 5.37 -12.22
N ASP A 111 -9.86 5.19 -12.44
CA ASP A 111 -9.30 4.76 -13.72
C ASP A 111 -9.77 3.34 -14.08
N CYS A 112 -9.79 2.42 -13.11
CA CYS A 112 -10.35 1.08 -13.32
C CYS A 112 -11.84 1.14 -13.72
N TRP A 113 -12.63 1.95 -13.01
CA TRP A 113 -14.05 2.15 -13.33
C TRP A 113 -14.24 2.74 -14.74
N LYS A 114 -13.39 3.70 -15.13
CA LYS A 114 -13.45 4.35 -16.44
C LYS A 114 -13.08 3.40 -17.58
N ASN A 115 -12.28 2.37 -17.31
CA ASN A 115 -11.89 1.32 -18.27
C ASN A 115 -12.82 0.09 -18.22
N ASP A 116 -13.99 0.19 -17.58
CA ASP A 116 -14.97 -0.91 -17.44
C ASP A 116 -14.39 -2.17 -16.77
N LEU A 117 -13.41 -2.02 -15.88
CA LEU A 117 -12.88 -3.10 -15.05
C LEU A 117 -13.81 -3.30 -13.84
N ASN A 118 -14.52 -4.43 -13.81
CA ASN A 118 -15.67 -4.60 -12.93
C ASN A 118 -15.49 -5.73 -11.90
N THR A 119 -14.53 -6.61 -12.10
CA THR A 119 -14.22 -7.71 -11.19
C THR A 119 -13.00 -7.40 -10.34
N GLU A 120 -12.96 -7.97 -9.12
CA GLU A 120 -11.80 -7.84 -8.22
C GLU A 120 -10.51 -8.40 -8.85
N TRP A 121 -10.64 -9.41 -9.71
CA TRP A 121 -9.51 -9.96 -10.44
C TRP A 121 -8.99 -8.99 -11.52
N GLU A 122 -9.87 -8.42 -12.36
CA GLU A 122 -9.47 -7.44 -13.39
C GLU A 122 -8.79 -6.21 -12.79
N ILE A 123 -9.33 -5.70 -11.68
CA ILE A 123 -8.77 -4.52 -11.00
C ILE A 123 -7.40 -4.89 -10.40
N ALA A 124 -7.29 -6.05 -9.74
CA ALA A 124 -6.03 -6.48 -9.14
C ALA A 124 -4.94 -6.70 -10.21
N GLU A 125 -5.29 -7.31 -11.33
CA GLU A 125 -4.39 -7.47 -12.49
C GLU A 125 -3.97 -6.12 -13.07
N HIS A 126 -4.91 -5.18 -13.26
CA HIS A 126 -4.61 -3.85 -13.78
C HIS A 126 -3.66 -3.05 -12.87
N LEU A 127 -3.82 -3.19 -11.56
CA LEU A 127 -2.97 -2.53 -10.56
C LEU A 127 -1.68 -3.30 -10.27
N ASP A 128 -1.50 -4.50 -10.83
CA ASP A 128 -0.36 -5.40 -10.60
C ASP A 128 -0.19 -5.75 -9.11
N ILE A 129 -1.31 -6.17 -8.49
CA ILE A 129 -1.39 -6.58 -7.08
C ILE A 129 -2.20 -7.87 -6.92
N THR A 130 -2.16 -8.50 -5.74
CA THR A 130 -3.02 -9.66 -5.46
C THR A 130 -4.47 -9.24 -5.21
N SER A 131 -5.42 -10.13 -5.54
CA SER A 131 -6.84 -9.91 -5.21
C SER A 131 -7.06 -9.81 -3.70
N GLU A 132 -6.29 -10.53 -2.87
CA GLU A 132 -6.36 -10.41 -1.40
C GLU A 132 -5.93 -9.02 -0.92
N PHE A 133 -4.84 -8.48 -1.48
CA PHE A 133 -4.40 -7.12 -1.16
C PHE A 133 -5.46 -6.09 -1.56
N LEU A 134 -5.98 -6.19 -2.79
CA LEU A 134 -7.05 -5.30 -3.26
C LEU A 134 -8.29 -5.38 -2.34
N HIS A 135 -8.70 -6.59 -1.96
CA HIS A 135 -9.83 -6.81 -1.05
C HIS A 135 -9.66 -6.03 0.26
N ASN A 136 -8.50 -6.21 0.89
CA ASN A 136 -8.19 -5.59 2.17
C ASN A 136 -8.03 -4.08 2.05
N ALA A 137 -7.41 -3.60 0.97
CA ALA A 137 -7.26 -2.19 0.69
C ALA A 137 -8.61 -1.50 0.48
N VAL A 138 -9.50 -2.06 -0.36
CA VAL A 138 -10.86 -1.53 -0.58
C VAL A 138 -11.65 -1.52 0.73
N LYS A 139 -11.57 -2.59 1.53
CA LYS A 139 -12.22 -2.64 2.86
C LYS A 139 -11.72 -1.53 3.78
N TYR A 140 -10.41 -1.27 3.80
CA TYR A 140 -9.83 -0.18 4.57
C TYR A 140 -10.27 1.20 4.05
N LEU A 141 -10.17 1.45 2.74
CA LEU A 141 -10.59 2.71 2.12
C LEU A 141 -12.06 3.03 2.45
N LYS A 142 -12.95 2.04 2.38
CA LYS A 142 -14.36 2.20 2.78
C LYS A 142 -14.56 2.62 4.23
N SER A 143 -13.63 2.27 5.12
CA SER A 143 -13.70 2.64 6.54
C SER A 143 -13.25 4.07 6.82
N VAL A 144 -12.43 4.65 5.93
CA VAL A 144 -11.85 5.99 6.12
C VAL A 144 -12.51 7.08 5.26
N TYR A 145 -13.10 6.72 4.13
CA TYR A 145 -13.84 7.66 3.28
C TYR A 145 -15.31 7.78 3.71
N PRO A 146 -15.90 8.98 3.61
CA PRO A 146 -17.33 9.16 3.86
C PRO A 146 -18.15 8.40 2.81
N THR A 147 -19.41 8.10 3.14
CA THR A 147 -20.33 7.37 2.24
C THR A 147 -20.55 8.08 0.91
N ARG A 148 -20.36 9.40 0.86
CA ARG A 148 -20.42 10.24 -0.34
C ARG A 148 -19.38 11.35 -0.28
N PHE A 149 -18.66 11.57 -1.37
CA PHE A 149 -17.76 12.70 -1.55
C PHE A 149 -17.57 12.99 -3.04
N THR A 150 -16.87 14.08 -3.36
CA THR A 150 -16.63 14.48 -4.74
C THR A 150 -15.14 14.47 -5.05
N ILE A 151 -14.79 13.99 -6.25
CA ILE A 151 -13.46 14.13 -6.82
C ILE A 151 -13.49 15.04 -8.06
N HIS A 152 -12.35 15.64 -8.35
CA HIS A 152 -12.14 16.49 -9.52
C HIS A 152 -11.08 15.82 -10.38
N THR A 153 -11.42 15.53 -11.63
CA THR A 153 -10.53 14.93 -12.61
C THR A 153 -10.38 15.87 -13.81
N THR A 154 -9.50 15.53 -14.75
CA THR A 154 -9.36 16.27 -16.02
C THR A 154 -10.66 16.31 -16.82
N ASP A 155 -11.51 15.29 -16.67
CA ASP A 155 -12.71 15.10 -17.47
C ASP A 155 -13.96 15.68 -16.79
N GLY A 156 -13.85 16.14 -15.55
CA GLY A 156 -14.90 16.84 -14.82
C GLY A 156 -14.98 16.50 -13.34
N LYS A 157 -16.11 16.87 -12.73
CA LYS A 157 -16.41 16.63 -11.32
C LYS A 157 -17.25 15.36 -11.19
N TYR A 158 -16.89 14.46 -10.27
CA TYR A 158 -17.56 13.17 -10.07
C TYR A 158 -18.00 12.98 -8.62
N LEU A 159 -19.27 12.59 -8.43
CA LEU A 159 -19.75 12.11 -7.15
C LEU A 159 -19.32 10.66 -6.97
N VAL A 160 -18.61 10.39 -5.88
CA VAL A 160 -18.25 9.05 -5.42
C VAL A 160 -19.27 8.61 -4.38
N LYS A 161 -19.86 7.42 -4.58
CA LYS A 161 -20.70 6.74 -3.59
C LYS A 161 -20.01 5.47 -3.11
N VAL A 162 -19.83 5.36 -1.80
CA VAL A 162 -19.19 4.23 -1.13
C VAL A 162 -20.27 3.32 -0.55
N ASN A 163 -20.50 2.18 -1.20
CA ASN A 163 -21.45 1.14 -0.78
C ASN A 163 -20.71 -0.18 -0.55
N ASN A 164 -21.06 -1.26 -1.26
CA ASN A 164 -20.21 -2.46 -1.32
C ASN A 164 -18.90 -2.18 -2.06
N THR A 165 -18.95 -1.30 -3.07
CA THR A 165 -17.82 -0.84 -3.89
C THR A 165 -17.78 0.68 -3.96
N PHE A 166 -16.73 1.24 -4.56
CA PHE A 166 -16.69 2.64 -4.98
C PHE A 166 -17.39 2.79 -6.32
N ASN A 167 -18.36 3.69 -6.40
CA ASN A 167 -19.13 3.96 -7.62
C ASN A 167 -19.01 5.44 -7.99
N PHE A 168 -18.78 5.73 -9.26
CA PHE A 168 -18.49 7.07 -9.75
C PHE A 168 -19.62 7.56 -10.66
N TYR A 169 -20.05 8.79 -10.45
CA TYR A 169 -21.13 9.42 -11.22
C TYR A 169 -20.69 10.81 -11.67
N ARG A 170 -20.61 11.03 -12.98
CA ARG A 170 -20.27 12.36 -13.52
C ARG A 170 -21.36 13.36 -13.11
N LEU A 171 -20.95 14.47 -12.51
CA LEU A 171 -21.86 15.55 -12.16
C LEU A 171 -22.02 16.50 -13.35
N SER A 172 -23.27 16.93 -13.59
CA SER A 172 -23.51 18.03 -14.52
C SER A 172 -23.00 19.36 -13.91
N PRO A 173 -22.80 20.40 -14.74
CA PRO A 173 -22.41 21.73 -14.24
C PRO A 173 -23.36 22.26 -13.14
N ASP A 174 -24.66 22.01 -13.28
CA ASP A 174 -25.68 22.46 -12.32
C ASP A 174 -25.62 21.72 -10.97
N GLN A 175 -25.23 20.44 -10.98
CA GLN A 175 -25.07 19.62 -9.77
C GLN A 175 -23.76 19.90 -9.02
N SER A 176 -22.79 20.52 -9.70
CA SER A 176 -21.47 20.80 -9.14
C SER A 176 -21.48 21.93 -8.10
N ALA A 177 -22.51 22.78 -8.10
CA ALA A 177 -22.65 23.95 -7.22
C ALA A 177 -23.49 23.68 -5.94
N ALA A 178 -24.10 22.49 -5.81
CA ALA A 178 -25.08 22.18 -4.78
C ALA A 178 -24.61 21.15 -3.72
N ILE A 179 -23.33 20.75 -3.77
CA ILE A 179 -22.71 19.74 -2.88
C ILE A 179 -21.37 20.27 -2.37
#